data_AF-A0A1Y0FRQ0-F1
#
_entry.id   AF-A0A1Y0FRQ0-F1
#
_cell.length_a   1.000
_cell.length_b   1.000
_cell.length_c   1.000
_cell.angle_alpha   90.00
_cell.angle_beta   90.00
_cell.angle_gamma   90.00
#
_symmetry.space_group_name_H-M   'P 1'
#
loop_
_entity.id
_entity.type
_entity.pdbx_description
1 polymer ?
#
loop_
_entity_poly.entity_id
_entity_poly.type
_entity_poly.pdbx_seq_one_letter_code
_entity_poly.pdbx_strand_id
1 'polypeptide(L)'
;MSKLKHARYDFFISWDNPIPANSSKMLSSLKKHGKVKNVSIKTAVTLRVNASASWREIRNTIKLNLNKKNGKAVYVNAKTNKTFQIDAKKCFHWKEVK
;
A
#
# COMPACT_ATOMS: atom_id res chain seq x y z
N MET A 1 -10.24 -23.65 -17.58
CA MET A 1 -9.59 -22.42 -18.13
C MET A 1 -9.67 -21.30 -17.11
N SER A 2 -8.56 -20.93 -16.49
CA SER A 2 -8.51 -19.89 -15.45
C SER A 2 -8.78 -18.52 -16.08
N LYS A 3 -9.92 -17.91 -15.74
CA LYS A 3 -10.23 -16.52 -16.09
C LYS A 3 -9.16 -15.63 -15.45
N LEU A 4 -8.22 -15.15 -16.26
CA LEU A 4 -7.33 -14.04 -15.91
C LEU A 4 -8.21 -12.85 -15.50
N LYS A 5 -8.47 -12.70 -14.20
CA LYS A 5 -9.17 -11.54 -13.64
C LYS A 5 -8.33 -10.31 -13.99
N HIS A 6 -8.81 -9.50 -14.93
CA HIS A 6 -8.17 -8.27 -15.36
C HIS A 6 -7.72 -7.45 -14.15
N ALA A 7 -6.41 -7.28 -14.01
CA ALA A 7 -5.85 -6.33 -13.06
C ALA A 7 -6.35 -4.94 -13.45
N ARG A 8 -6.96 -4.22 -12.51
CA ARG A 8 -7.66 -2.97 -12.84
C ARG A 8 -6.70 -1.79 -13.02
N TYR A 9 -5.63 -1.70 -12.23
CA TYR A 9 -4.64 -0.62 -12.25
C TYR A 9 -3.49 -0.93 -11.28
N ASP A 10 -2.39 -0.17 -11.36
CA ASP A 10 -1.23 -0.29 -10.46
C ASP A 10 -1.27 0.79 -9.36
N PHE A 11 -0.82 0.45 -8.15
CA PHE A 11 -0.57 1.38 -7.06
C PHE A 11 0.93 1.45 -6.78
N PHE A 12 1.48 2.65 -6.64
CA PHE A 12 2.84 2.82 -6.13
C PHE A 12 2.74 3.13 -4.65
N ILE A 13 3.28 2.27 -3.80
CA ILE A 13 3.17 2.38 -2.35
C ILE A 13 4.57 2.48 -1.78
N SER A 14 4.82 3.50 -0.98
CA SER A 14 6.04 3.66 -0.19
C SER A 14 5.66 3.84 1.28
N TRP A 15 6.44 3.25 2.18
CA TRP A 15 6.26 3.44 3.61
C TRP A 15 7.60 3.58 4.31
N ASP A 16 7.63 4.47 5.29
CA ASP A 16 8.73 4.61 6.23
C ASP A 16 8.29 4.04 7.57
N ASN A 17 9.09 3.11 8.05
CA ASN A 17 8.73 2.24 9.15
C ASN A 17 10.05 2.03 9.90
N PRO A 18 10.42 2.97 10.78
CA PRO A 18 11.69 2.94 11.48
C PRO A 18 11.74 1.71 12.40
N ILE A 19 12.95 1.16 12.50
CA ILE A 19 13.32 -0.20 12.90
C ILE A 19 12.63 -0.73 14.18
N PRO A 20 12.35 -2.04 14.27
CA PRO A 20 12.36 -3.02 13.19
C PRO A 20 10.97 -3.10 12.58
N ALA A 21 10.73 -2.37 11.51
CA ALA A 21 9.56 -2.61 10.72
C ALA A 21 9.75 -3.87 9.89
N ASN A 22 9.09 -4.94 10.30
CA ASN A 22 9.01 -6.15 9.52
C ASN A 22 8.16 -5.90 8.25
N SER A 23 8.80 -5.33 7.22
CA SER A 23 8.19 -5.09 5.91
C SER A 23 7.67 -6.38 5.28
N SER A 24 8.15 -7.56 5.69
CA SER A 24 7.62 -8.85 5.22
C SER A 24 6.15 -9.03 5.57
N LYS A 25 5.67 -8.51 6.72
CA LYS A 25 4.24 -8.56 7.08
C LYS A 25 3.40 -7.64 6.19
N MET A 26 3.89 -6.43 5.91
CA MET A 26 3.27 -5.51 4.96
C MET A 26 3.19 -6.14 3.57
N LEU A 27 4.30 -6.67 3.07
CA LEU A 27 4.40 -7.34 1.76
C LEU A 27 3.44 -8.53 1.65
N SER A 28 3.42 -9.43 2.63
CA SER A 28 2.50 -10.57 2.66
C SER A 28 1.04 -10.13 2.70
N SER A 29 0.73 -9.03 3.39
CA SER A 29 -0.62 -8.49 3.44
C SER A 29 -1.03 -7.84 2.12
N LEU A 30 -0.13 -7.10 1.45
CA LEU A 30 -0.38 -6.51 0.14
C LEU A 30 -0.54 -7.57 -0.95
N LYS A 31 0.17 -8.69 -0.88
CA LYS A 31 0.02 -9.83 -1.81
C LYS A 31 -1.40 -10.43 -1.82
N LYS A 32 -2.18 -10.27 -0.74
CA LYS A 32 -3.61 -10.68 -0.71
C LYS A 32 -4.47 -9.84 -1.64
N HIS A 33 -4.07 -8.59 -1.89
CA HIS A 33 -4.79 -7.63 -2.71
C HIS A 33 -4.36 -7.64 -4.18
N GLY A 34 -3.25 -8.31 -4.50
CA GLY A 34 -2.79 -8.46 -5.88
C GLY A 34 -1.30 -8.77 -6.02
N LYS A 35 -0.77 -8.56 -7.23
CA LYS A 35 0.62 -8.88 -7.56
C LYS A 35 1.55 -7.73 -7.18
N VAL A 36 2.41 -7.96 -6.19
CA VAL A 36 3.47 -7.03 -5.79
C VAL A 36 4.66 -7.13 -6.76
N LYS A 37 5.13 -6.00 -7.28
CA LYS A 37 6.29 -5.83 -8.19
C LYS A 37 7.23 -4.73 -7.67
N ASN A 38 8.47 -4.71 -8.16
CA ASN A 38 9.47 -3.65 -7.91
C ASN A 38 9.61 -3.29 -6.42
N VAL A 39 10.09 -4.24 -5.62
CA VAL A 39 10.37 -4.02 -4.20
C VAL A 39 11.70 -3.29 -4.08
N SER A 40 11.68 -1.97 -3.83
CA SER A 40 12.89 -1.22 -3.52
C SER A 40 13.22 -1.40 -2.04
N ILE A 41 14.40 -2.00 -1.77
CA ILE A 41 15.17 -2.13 -0.52
C ILE A 41 14.38 -1.97 0.80
N LYS A 42 13.20 -2.61 0.89
CA LYS A 42 12.30 -2.77 2.08
C LYS A 42 11.23 -1.68 2.33
N THR A 43 11.06 -0.66 1.50
CA THR A 43 10.13 0.45 1.81
C THR A 43 9.16 0.81 0.70
N ALA A 44 9.41 0.44 -0.55
CA ALA A 44 8.50 0.76 -1.65
C ALA A 44 8.18 -0.45 -2.52
N VAL A 45 6.94 -0.50 -2.99
CA VAL A 45 6.44 -1.53 -3.91
C VAL A 45 5.47 -0.96 -4.92
N THR A 46 5.36 -1.63 -6.05
CA THR A 46 4.22 -1.50 -6.95
C THR A 46 3.22 -2.62 -6.66
N LEU A 47 1.99 -2.30 -6.28
CA LEU A 47 0.91 -3.28 -6.10
C LEU A 47 -0.04 -3.22 -7.30
N ARG A 48 -0.04 -4.28 -8.11
CA ARG A 48 -1.05 -4.49 -9.14
C ARG A 48 -2.30 -5.11 -8.52
N VAL A 49 -3.39 -4.36 -8.40
CA VAL A 49 -4.59 -4.84 -7.71
C VAL A 49 -5.40 -5.85 -8.50
N ASN A 50 -5.92 -6.83 -7.78
CA ASN A 50 -6.93 -7.76 -8.27
C ASN A 50 -8.28 -7.05 -8.49
N ALA A 51 -9.12 -7.58 -9.37
CA ALA A 51 -10.42 -6.99 -9.69
C ALA A 51 -11.35 -6.79 -8.49
N SER A 52 -11.21 -7.61 -7.44
CA SER A 52 -12.04 -7.59 -6.23
C SER A 52 -11.50 -6.72 -5.09
N ALA A 53 -10.24 -6.27 -5.15
CA ALA A 53 -9.65 -5.48 -4.08
C ALA A 53 -10.05 -4.01 -4.20
N SER A 54 -10.57 -3.44 -3.11
CA SER A 54 -10.93 -2.03 -3.02
C SER A 54 -9.77 -1.18 -2.47
N TRP A 55 -9.73 0.10 -2.84
CA TRP A 55 -8.75 1.04 -2.28
C TRP A 55 -8.87 1.18 -0.75
N ARG A 56 -10.08 0.99 -0.20
CA ARG A 56 -10.35 1.07 1.24
C ARG A 56 -9.66 -0.07 1.99
N GLU A 57 -9.69 -1.29 1.45
CA GLU A 57 -9.01 -2.45 2.03
C GLU A 57 -7.48 -2.33 1.99
N ILE A 58 -6.94 -1.77 0.90
CA ILE A 58 -5.50 -1.50 0.75
C ILE A 58 -5.06 -0.47 1.79
N ARG A 59 -5.80 0.63 1.92
CA ARG A 59 -5.55 1.66 2.93
C ARG A 59 -5.57 1.10 4.35
N ASN A 60 -6.55 0.25 4.66
CA ASN A 60 -6.64 -0.40 5.96
C ASN A 60 -5.46 -1.34 6.21
N THR A 61 -5.07 -2.10 5.19
CA THR A 61 -3.92 -3.01 5.25
C THR A 61 -2.64 -2.27 5.55
N ILE A 62 -2.40 -1.14 4.86
CA ILE A 62 -1.24 -0.28 5.13
C ILE A 62 -1.31 0.24 6.57
N LYS A 63 -2.45 0.81 6.99
CA LYS A 63 -2.64 1.33 8.35
C LYS A 63 -2.33 0.29 9.43
N LEU A 64 -2.81 -0.94 9.29
CA LEU A 64 -2.62 -2.02 10.26
C LEU A 64 -1.18 -2.54 10.36
N ASN A 65 -0.37 -2.30 9.32
CA ASN A 65 1.02 -2.76 9.24
C ASN A 65 2.05 -1.62 9.41
N LEU A 66 1.59 -0.39 9.63
CA LEU A 66 2.44 0.73 9.98
C LEU A 66 2.77 0.75 11.47
N ASN A 67 3.96 1.25 11.79
CA ASN A 67 4.36 1.50 13.18
C ASN A 67 3.40 2.50 13.83
N LYS A 68 2.85 2.13 14.99
CA LYS A 68 1.85 2.92 15.73
C LYS A 68 2.36 4.29 16.20
N LYS A 69 3.67 4.45 16.41
CA LYS A 69 4.26 5.69 16.98
C LYS A 69 4.73 6.68 15.92
N ASN A 70 5.25 6.19 14.80
CA ASN A 70 5.95 7.03 13.81
C ASN A 70 5.87 6.53 12.36
N GLY A 71 5.04 5.51 12.09
CA GLY A 71 4.89 4.96 10.74
C GLY A 71 4.26 5.97 9.78
N LYS A 72 4.80 6.03 8.57
CA LYS A 72 4.28 6.87 7.48
C LYS A 72 4.13 6.02 6.23
N ALA A 73 3.10 6.30 5.44
CA ALA A 73 3.02 5.73 4.10
C ALA A 73 2.46 6.75 3.12
N VAL A 74 2.87 6.58 1.87
CA VAL A 74 2.35 7.27 0.72
C VAL A 74 1.92 6.21 -0.27
N TYR A 75 0.77 6.42 -0.92
CA TYR A 75 0.47 5.68 -2.12
C TYR A 75 -0.04 6.59 -3.25
N VAL A 76 0.29 6.22 -4.47
CA VAL A 76 -0.20 6.84 -5.70
C VAL A 76 -1.15 5.86 -6.37
N ASN A 77 -2.36 6.31 -6.68
CA ASN A 77 -3.32 5.54 -7.47
C ASN A 77 -3.09 5.84 -8.96
N ALA A 78 -2.52 4.90 -9.73
CA ALA A 78 -2.27 5.14 -11.15
C ALA A 78 -3.55 5.28 -12.00
N LYS A 79 -4.73 4.88 -11.48
CA LYS A 79 -6.00 5.12 -12.19
C LYS A 79 -6.40 6.59 -12.15
N THR A 80 -6.16 7.27 -11.03
CA THR A 80 -6.63 8.66 -10.81
C THR A 80 -5.49 9.67 -10.76
N ASN A 81 -4.24 9.20 -10.81
CA ASN A 81 -3.01 9.98 -10.57
C ASN A 81 -2.98 10.75 -9.25
N LYS A 82 -3.84 10.37 -8.29
CA LYS A 82 -3.94 11.01 -6.99
C LYS A 82 -2.97 10.38 -6.01
N THR A 83 -2.35 11.23 -5.18
CA THR A 83 -1.40 10.83 -4.15
C THR A 83 -2.02 11.00 -2.78
N PHE A 84 -1.89 9.97 -1.95
CA PHE A 84 -2.41 9.96 -0.59
C PHE A 84 -1.31 9.62 0.40
N GLN A 85 -1.32 10.32 1.52
CA GLN A 85 -0.39 10.12 2.61
C GLN A 85 -1.13 9.77 3.89
N ILE A 86 -0.51 8.93 4.73
CA ILE A 86 -0.90 8.66 6.11
C ILE A 86 0.31 8.84 7.03
N ASP A 87 0.05 9.37 8.22
CA ASP A 87 1.06 9.54 9.27
C ASP A 87 0.45 9.08 10.60
N ALA A 88 1.17 8.21 11.31
CA ALA A 88 0.81 7.77 12.65
C ALA A 88 0.67 8.93 13.64
N LYS A 89 1.52 9.96 13.51
CA LYS A 89 1.46 11.17 14.35
C LYS A 89 0.20 12.00 14.13
N LYS A 90 -0.46 11.83 12.98
CA LYS A 90 -1.70 12.53 12.61
C LYS A 90 -2.93 11.60 12.69
N CYS A 91 -2.98 10.76 13.72
CA CYS A 91 -4.09 9.84 14.00
C CYS A 91 -4.43 8.85 12.88
N PHE A 92 -3.48 8.52 12.00
CA PHE A 92 -3.72 7.59 10.88
C PHE A 92 -4.84 8.03 9.93
N HIS A 93 -4.96 9.34 9.67
CA HIS A 93 -5.88 9.88 8.67
C HIS A 93 -5.22 9.91 7.27
N TRP A 94 -5.90 9.37 6.26
CA TRP A 94 -5.46 9.45 4.87
C TRP A 94 -5.78 10.80 4.26
N LYS A 95 -4.75 11.58 3.90
CA LYS A 95 -4.90 12.89 3.26
C LYS A 95 -4.48 12.82 1.79
N GLU A 96 -5.28 13.42 0.90
CA GLU A 96 -4.85 13.69 -0.49
C GLU A 96 -3.85 14.84 -0.49
N VAL A 97 -2.69 14.64 -1.13
CA VAL A 97 -1.57 15.61 -1.08
C VAL A 97 -1.15 16.12 -2.46
N LYS A 98 -1.62 15.48 -3.53
CA LYS A 98 -1.38 15.88 -4.93
C LYS A 98 -2.40 15.21 -5.84
#